data_AF-A0A3Q1BH72-F1
#
_entry.id   AF-A0A3Q1BH72-F1
#
_cell.length_a   1.000
_cell.length_b   1.000
_cell.length_c   1.000
_cell.angle_alpha   90.00
_cell.angle_beta   90.00
_cell.angle_gamma   90.00
#
_symmetry.space_group_name_H-M   'P 1'
#
loop_
_entity.id
_entity.type
_entity.pdbx_description
1 polymer ?
#
loop_
_entity_poly.entity_id
_entity_poly.type
_entity_poly.pdbx_seq_one_letter_code
_entity_poly.pdbx_strand_id
1 'polypeptide(L)'
;MEDGREASTNSLLKDECYTDFLAEDFDVKTYTAQAIHHAVIAEQLAKLAQGISQLDKELHSQVVARHEDLLAQATGIESLEGVLQMMQTRISALQAAVDRIRTKIVDPYNKIVARITQLARLQVACDLLRRIIRILYLSKRLHGQLQGGSREITKAAQSLNELVYNLSAQCIRMHMCAHLHTHSHRACGGETAAYAFLYHHACIVLKWRLVVVKCANE
;
A
#
# COMPACT_ATOMS: atom_id res chain seq x y z
N MET A 1 -23.46 16.28 41.04
CA MET A 1 -23.86 17.23 42.12
C MET A 1 -23.18 18.58 41.86
N GLU A 2 -23.30 19.12 40.64
CA GLU A 2 -22.60 20.36 40.20
C GLU A 2 -23.51 21.59 40.17
N ASP A 3 -24.82 21.38 40.15
CA ASP A 3 -25.84 22.39 39.86
C ASP A 3 -26.16 23.35 41.03
N GLY A 4 -25.70 23.02 42.25
CA GLY A 4 -26.05 23.76 43.46
C GLY A 4 -25.22 25.01 43.76
N ARG A 5 -24.08 25.24 43.10
CA ARG A 5 -23.08 26.26 43.51
C ARG A 5 -22.68 27.30 42.48
N GLU A 6 -22.88 27.06 41.18
CA GLU A 6 -22.95 28.18 40.21
C GLU A 6 -24.08 29.16 40.57
N ALA A 7 -25.09 28.66 41.29
CA ALA A 7 -26.13 29.46 41.92
C ALA A 7 -25.59 30.42 43.00
N SER A 8 -24.47 30.11 43.66
CA SER A 8 -23.98 30.83 44.85
C SER A 8 -23.13 32.07 44.50
N THR A 9 -22.23 32.00 43.52
CA THR A 9 -21.54 33.20 43.00
C THR A 9 -22.50 34.11 42.26
N ASN A 10 -23.40 33.53 41.47
CA ASN A 10 -24.51 34.27 40.88
C ASN A 10 -25.41 34.89 41.96
N SER A 11 -25.55 34.30 43.15
CA SER A 11 -26.36 34.89 44.22
C SER A 11 -25.72 36.12 44.86
N LEU A 12 -24.39 36.11 45.05
CA LEU A 12 -23.65 37.28 45.57
C LEU A 12 -23.68 38.44 44.56
N LEU A 13 -23.49 38.13 43.27
CA LEU A 13 -23.51 39.13 42.19
C LEU A 13 -24.93 39.62 41.84
N LYS A 14 -25.98 38.97 42.36
CA LYS A 14 -27.38 39.40 42.22
C LYS A 14 -27.88 40.24 43.39
N ASP A 15 -27.06 40.44 44.43
CA ASP A 15 -27.41 41.30 45.54
C ASP A 15 -27.52 42.76 45.03
N GLU A 16 -28.64 43.43 45.32
CA GLU A 16 -28.91 44.83 44.92
C GLU A 16 -27.81 45.78 45.39
N CYS A 17 -27.08 45.42 46.45
CA CYS A 17 -25.91 46.13 46.95
C CYS A 17 -24.74 46.22 45.95
N TYR A 18 -24.63 45.28 45.00
CA TYR A 18 -23.48 45.17 44.10
C TYR A 18 -23.82 45.46 42.62
N THR A 19 -25.09 45.71 42.29
CA THR A 19 -25.54 45.93 40.91
C THR A 19 -24.89 47.15 40.26
N ASP A 20 -24.64 48.20 41.05
CA ASP A 20 -23.99 49.42 40.57
C ASP A 20 -22.57 49.12 40.06
N PHE A 21 -21.86 48.18 40.69
CA PHE A 21 -20.51 47.77 40.27
C PHE A 21 -20.49 46.87 39.02
N LEU A 22 -21.64 46.33 38.62
CA LEU A 22 -21.79 45.46 37.44
C LEU A 22 -22.21 46.22 36.18
N ALA A 23 -22.55 47.51 36.31
CA ALA A 23 -22.89 48.37 35.18
C ALA A 23 -21.65 48.65 34.31
N GLU A 24 -21.81 48.58 32.98
CA GLU A 24 -20.73 48.84 32.01
C GLU A 24 -20.19 50.28 32.09
N ASP A 25 -21.00 51.22 32.58
CA ASP A 25 -20.73 52.64 32.71
C ASP A 25 -20.49 53.10 34.15
N PHE A 26 -20.14 52.18 35.06
CA PHE A 26 -19.87 52.50 36.46
C PHE A 26 -18.84 53.63 36.62
N ASP A 27 -19.31 54.79 37.10
CA ASP A 27 -18.47 55.93 37.42
C ASP A 27 -18.21 56.04 38.93
N VAL A 28 -16.97 55.68 39.30
CA VAL A 28 -16.45 55.78 40.67
C VAL A 28 -16.64 57.19 41.24
N LYS A 29 -16.50 58.25 40.44
CA LYS A 29 -16.59 59.64 40.94
C LYS A 29 -18.00 59.98 41.36
N THR A 30 -18.99 59.64 40.53
CA THR A 30 -20.41 59.88 40.81
C THR A 30 -20.88 59.02 41.97
N TYR A 31 -20.50 57.74 42.02
CA TYR A 31 -20.80 56.84 43.14
C TYR A 31 -20.22 57.33 44.48
N THR A 32 -18.95 57.75 44.47
CA THR A 32 -18.26 58.26 45.68
C THR A 32 -18.86 59.59 46.13
N ALA A 33 -19.19 60.49 45.20
CA ALA A 33 -19.86 61.75 45.52
C ALA A 33 -21.24 61.52 46.15
N GLN A 34 -22.00 60.54 45.66
CA GLN A 34 -23.29 60.15 46.21
C GLN A 34 -23.15 59.52 47.61
N ALA A 35 -22.15 58.66 47.82
CA ALA A 35 -21.86 58.07 49.13
C ALA A 35 -21.42 59.11 50.17
N ILE A 36 -20.64 60.13 49.76
CA ILE A 36 -20.25 61.27 50.61
C ILE A 36 -21.47 62.13 50.95
N HIS A 37 -22.31 62.45 49.96
CA HIS A 37 -23.50 63.28 50.14
C HIS A 37 -24.51 62.65 51.10
N HIS A 38 -24.67 61.33 51.05
CA HIS A 38 -25.54 60.58 51.95
C HIS A 38 -24.87 60.20 53.30
N ALA A 39 -23.62 60.63 53.53
CA ALA A 39 -22.83 60.36 54.74
C ALA A 39 -22.68 58.87 55.11
N VAL A 40 -22.73 57.96 54.12
CA VAL A 40 -22.72 56.49 54.30
C VAL A 40 -21.38 55.83 53.94
N ILE A 41 -20.30 56.61 53.83
CA ILE A 41 -18.97 56.15 53.39
C ILE A 41 -18.46 54.95 54.20
N ALA A 42 -18.59 55.01 55.53
CA ALA A 42 -18.11 53.95 56.42
C ALA A 42 -18.89 52.63 56.24
N GLU A 43 -20.20 52.73 56.02
CA GLU A 43 -21.07 51.58 55.78
C GLU A 43 -20.78 50.94 54.41
N GLN A 44 -20.57 51.76 53.37
CA GLN A 44 -20.24 51.29 52.03
C GLN A 44 -18.87 50.62 51.97
N LEU A 45 -17.87 51.17 52.67
CA LEU A 45 -16.55 50.54 52.81
C LEU A 45 -16.64 49.21 53.56
N ALA A 46 -17.44 49.12 54.62
CA ALA A 46 -17.64 47.87 55.35
C ALA A 46 -18.33 46.79 54.48
N LYS A 47 -19.35 47.18 53.70
CA LYS A 47 -20.04 46.29 52.75
C LYS A 47 -19.13 45.81 51.62
N LEU A 48 -18.26 46.68 51.09
CA LEU A 48 -17.29 46.30 50.07
C LEU A 48 -16.23 45.34 50.63
N ALA A 49 -15.69 45.63 51.82
CA ALA A 49 -14.73 44.75 52.48
C ALA A 49 -15.32 43.37 52.79
N GLN A 50 -16.60 43.33 53.19
CA GLN A 50 -17.34 42.09 53.38
C GLN A 50 -17.53 41.33 52.06
N GLY A 51 -17.93 42.02 50.99
CA GLY A 51 -18.11 41.42 49.66
C GLY A 51 -16.81 40.83 49.12
N ILE A 52 -15.69 41.56 49.23
CA ILE A 52 -14.35 41.07 48.86
C ILE A 52 -14.00 39.80 49.66
N SER A 53 -14.23 39.80 50.98
CA SER A 53 -13.94 38.65 51.83
C SER A 53 -14.81 37.42 51.50
N GLN A 54 -16.05 37.64 51.05
CA GLN A 54 -16.95 36.58 50.62
C GLN A 54 -16.53 36.03 49.24
N LEU A 55 -16.17 36.91 48.30
CA LEU A 55 -15.66 36.53 46.99
C LEU A 55 -14.37 35.71 47.12
N ASP A 56 -13.46 36.12 48.00
CA ASP A 56 -12.19 35.43 48.26
C ASP A 56 -12.40 34.02 48.82
N LYS A 57 -13.32 33.85 49.78
CA LYS A 57 -13.69 32.53 50.31
C LYS A 57 -14.31 31.63 49.24
N GLU A 58 -15.19 32.18 48.41
CA GLU A 58 -15.87 31.41 47.37
C GLU A 58 -14.90 31.02 46.25
N LEU A 59 -14.04 31.94 45.82
CA LEU A 59 -12.98 31.68 44.85
C LEU A 59 -12.04 30.60 45.36
N HIS A 60 -11.61 30.69 46.62
CA HIS A 60 -10.80 29.64 47.24
C HIS A 60 -11.53 28.30 47.28
N SER A 61 -12.81 28.28 47.64
CA SER A 61 -13.62 27.05 47.67
C SER A 61 -13.74 26.41 46.29
N GLN A 62 -13.91 27.20 45.23
CA GLN A 62 -13.99 26.71 43.86
C GLN A 62 -12.65 26.16 43.36
N VAL A 63 -11.56 26.88 43.64
CA VAL A 63 -10.20 26.43 43.30
C VAL A 63 -9.89 25.11 44.00
N VAL A 64 -10.21 24.99 45.30
CA VAL A 64 -10.00 23.75 46.06
C VAL A 64 -10.88 22.62 45.55
N ALA A 65 -12.15 22.89 45.24
CA ALA A 65 -13.07 21.87 44.75
C ALA A 65 -12.67 21.29 43.39
N ARG A 66 -12.04 22.09 42.51
CA ARG A 66 -11.67 21.69 41.14
C ARG A 66 -10.24 21.22 40.99
N HIS A 67 -9.34 21.47 41.95
CA HIS A 67 -7.93 21.12 41.78
C HIS A 67 -7.71 19.61 41.66
N GLU A 68 -8.48 18.79 42.40
CA GLU A 68 -8.34 17.33 42.36
C GLU A 68 -8.74 16.79 40.99
N ASP A 69 -9.84 17.30 40.42
CA ASP A 69 -10.31 16.90 39.09
C ASP A 69 -9.30 17.29 37.99
N LEU A 70 -8.75 18.50 38.06
CA LEU A 70 -7.73 18.98 37.11
C LEU A 70 -6.42 18.17 37.21
N LEU A 71 -5.98 17.83 38.43
CA LEU A 71 -4.82 16.98 38.65
C LEU A 71 -5.07 15.54 38.18
N ALA A 72 -6.27 14.99 38.44
CA ALA A 72 -6.68 13.68 37.94
C ALA A 72 -6.73 13.64 36.41
N GLN A 73 -7.19 14.71 35.76
CA GLN A 73 -7.15 14.84 34.30
C GLN A 73 -5.72 14.93 33.78
N ALA A 74 -4.86 15.74 34.39
CA ALA A 74 -3.46 15.88 33.99
C ALA A 74 -2.69 14.55 34.09
N THR A 75 -2.85 13.83 35.21
CA THR A 75 -2.27 12.49 35.39
C THR A 75 -2.86 11.46 34.42
N GLY A 76 -4.15 11.57 34.12
CA GLY A 76 -4.81 10.76 33.10
C GLY A 76 -4.17 10.94 31.71
N ILE A 77 -3.91 12.19 31.31
CA ILE A 77 -3.24 12.53 30.05
C ILE A 77 -1.81 11.96 30.01
N GLU A 78 -1.05 12.12 31.10
CA GLU A 78 0.31 11.56 31.20
C GLU A 78 0.32 10.02 31.05
N SER A 79 -0.65 9.34 31.67
CA SER A 79 -0.78 7.89 31.53
C SER A 79 -1.06 7.46 30.08
N LEU A 80 -1.92 8.23 29.38
CA LEU A 80 -2.28 7.96 28.00
C LEU A 80 -1.08 8.19 27.07
N GLU A 81 -0.29 9.24 27.32
CA GLU A 81 0.96 9.50 26.60
C GLU A 81 1.92 8.30 26.74
N GLY A 82 2.06 7.74 27.94
CA GLY A 82 2.84 6.52 28.17
C GLY A 82 2.34 5.32 27.35
N VAL A 83 1.02 5.11 27.28
CA VAL A 83 0.42 4.04 26.45
C VAL A 83 0.67 4.28 24.96
N LEU A 84 0.51 5.51 24.47
CA LEU A 84 0.77 5.88 23.08
C LEU A 84 2.23 5.67 22.71
N GLN A 85 3.17 6.03 23.59
CA GLN A 85 4.59 5.80 23.37
C GLN A 85 4.94 4.31 23.30
N MET A 86 4.30 3.49 24.15
CA MET A 86 4.44 2.03 24.09
C MET A 86 3.87 1.46 22.78
N MET A 87 2.72 1.96 22.31
CA MET A 87 2.14 1.55 21.04
C MET A 87 3.06 1.91 19.87
N GLN A 88 3.60 3.12 19.84
CA GLN A 88 4.52 3.57 18.80
C GLN A 88 5.77 2.69 18.73
N THR A 89 6.32 2.31 19.89
CA THR A 89 7.47 1.41 19.98
C THR A 89 7.14 0.02 19.41
N ARG A 90 5.96 -0.53 19.74
CA ARG A 90 5.49 -1.83 19.24
C ARG A 90 5.24 -1.81 17.73
N ILE A 91 4.65 -0.73 17.20
CA ILE A 91 4.42 -0.55 15.76
C ILE A 91 5.76 -0.53 15.01
N SER A 92 6.73 0.22 15.54
CA SER A 92 8.08 0.29 14.96
C SER A 92 8.76 -1.09 14.94
N ALA A 93 8.63 -1.86 16.02
CA ALA A 93 9.15 -3.22 16.10
C ALA A 93 8.46 -4.17 15.10
N LEU A 94 7.15 -4.03 14.91
CA LEU A 94 6.39 -4.81 13.94
C LEU A 94 6.80 -4.49 12.50
N GLN A 95 6.95 -3.20 12.16
CA GLN A 95 7.45 -2.77 10.85
C GLN A 95 8.82 -3.38 10.56
N ALA A 96 9.75 -3.30 11.53
CA ALA A 96 11.06 -3.93 11.40
C ALA A 96 10.98 -5.46 11.23
N ALA A 97 10.01 -6.13 11.87
CA ALA A 97 9.78 -7.56 11.68
C ALA A 97 9.28 -7.89 10.27
N VAL A 98 8.35 -7.10 9.74
CA VAL A 98 7.84 -7.25 8.37
C VAL A 98 8.96 -7.02 7.34
N ASP A 99 9.82 -6.03 7.54
CA ASP A 99 10.96 -5.79 6.65
C ASP A 99 11.99 -6.93 6.69
N ARG A 100 12.22 -7.53 7.87
CA ARG A 100 13.01 -8.76 7.99
C ARG A 100 12.38 -9.92 7.23
N ILE A 101 11.06 -10.09 7.30
CA ILE A 101 10.34 -11.13 6.54
C ILE A 101 10.50 -10.89 5.03
N ARG A 102 10.33 -9.65 4.55
CA ARG A 102 10.50 -9.31 3.13
C ARG A 102 11.90 -9.70 2.64
N THR A 103 12.94 -9.28 3.36
CA THR A 103 14.33 -9.55 2.97
C THR A 103 14.71 -11.04 3.05
N LYS A 104 14.11 -11.79 3.97
CA LYS A 104 14.40 -13.23 4.17
C LYS A 104 13.53 -14.16 3.32
N ILE A 105 12.39 -13.71 2.81
CA ILE A 105 11.45 -14.57 2.08
C ILE A 105 11.17 -14.05 0.67
N VAL A 106 10.71 -12.80 0.54
CA VAL A 106 10.26 -12.26 -0.75
C VAL A 106 11.43 -12.11 -1.73
N ASP A 107 12.54 -11.54 -1.27
CA ASP A 107 13.74 -11.35 -2.10
C ASP A 107 14.34 -12.68 -2.61
N PRO A 108 14.59 -13.71 -1.77
CA PRO A 108 15.08 -14.99 -2.25
C PRO A 108 14.07 -15.70 -3.14
N TYR A 109 12.76 -15.59 -2.87
CA TYR A 109 11.73 -16.13 -3.76
C TYR A 109 11.85 -15.53 -5.16
N ASN A 110 11.93 -14.20 -5.28
CA ASN A 110 12.09 -13.51 -6.56
C ASN A 110 13.37 -13.95 -7.29
N LYS A 111 14.49 -14.13 -6.55
CA LYS A 111 15.73 -14.66 -7.11
C LYS A 111 15.56 -16.08 -7.64
N ILE A 112 14.84 -16.95 -6.93
CA ILE A 112 14.56 -18.33 -7.37
C ILE A 112 13.72 -18.32 -8.64
N VAL A 113 12.64 -17.54 -8.70
CA VAL A 113 11.79 -17.42 -9.89
C VAL A 113 12.60 -16.95 -11.11
N ALA A 114 13.47 -15.96 -10.93
CA ALA A 114 14.36 -15.49 -11.99
C ALA A 114 15.33 -16.59 -12.45
N ARG A 115 15.91 -17.36 -11.53
CA ARG A 115 16.81 -18.49 -11.84
C ARG A 115 16.08 -19.63 -12.54
N ILE A 116 14.85 -19.95 -12.14
CA ILE A 116 14.00 -20.96 -12.81
C ILE A 116 13.74 -20.52 -14.26
N THR A 117 13.43 -19.24 -14.47
CA THR A 117 13.21 -18.70 -15.82
C THR A 117 14.48 -18.79 -16.68
N GLN A 118 15.65 -18.48 -16.10
CA GLN A 118 16.94 -18.65 -16.78
C GLN A 118 17.22 -20.12 -17.12
N LEU A 119 16.97 -21.03 -16.18
CA LEU A 119 17.16 -22.46 -16.39
C LEU A 119 16.25 -22.99 -17.51
N ALA A 120 14.98 -22.58 -17.54
CA ALA A 120 14.06 -22.95 -18.62
C ALA A 120 14.56 -22.49 -19.99
N ARG A 121 15.08 -21.25 -20.10
CA ARG A 121 15.69 -20.74 -21.33
C ARG A 121 16.93 -21.54 -21.74
N LEU A 122 17.78 -21.91 -20.78
CA LEU A 122 18.96 -22.75 -21.04
C LEU A 122 18.57 -24.15 -21.50
N GLN A 123 17.55 -24.76 -20.91
CA GLN A 123 17.04 -26.05 -21.34
C GLN A 123 16.56 -26.02 -22.80
N VAL A 124 15.80 -24.98 -23.17
CA VAL A 124 15.37 -24.77 -24.57
C VAL A 124 16.57 -24.61 -25.50
N ALA A 125 17.59 -23.84 -25.11
CA ALA A 125 18.81 -23.68 -25.90
C ALA A 125 19.58 -25.01 -26.06
N CYS A 126 19.73 -25.79 -24.98
CA CYS A 126 20.36 -27.11 -25.02
C CYS A 126 19.60 -28.08 -25.93
N ASP A 127 18.28 -28.08 -25.88
CA ASP A 127 17.46 -28.91 -26.76
C ASP A 127 17.59 -28.49 -28.22
N LEU A 128 17.66 -27.19 -28.50
CA LEU A 128 17.93 -26.68 -29.84
C LEU A 128 19.31 -27.15 -30.34
N LEU A 129 20.35 -27.07 -29.50
CA LEU A 129 21.69 -27.54 -29.86
C LEU A 129 21.72 -29.03 -30.16
N ARG A 130 21.11 -29.89 -29.32
CA ARG A 130 21.01 -31.34 -29.58
C ARG A 130 20.32 -31.62 -30.91
N ARG A 131 19.28 -30.84 -31.26
CA ARG A 131 18.57 -30.95 -32.54
C ARG A 131 19.44 -30.53 -33.71
N ILE A 132 20.15 -29.42 -33.61
CA ILE A 132 21.09 -28.97 -34.65
C ILE A 132 22.13 -30.06 -34.91
N ILE A 133 22.73 -30.63 -33.86
CA ILE A 133 23.69 -31.73 -33.99
C ILE A 133 23.08 -32.92 -34.73
N ARG A 134 21.83 -33.32 -34.39
CA ARG A 134 21.13 -34.41 -35.07
C ARG A 134 20.87 -34.11 -36.55
N ILE A 135 20.44 -32.89 -36.88
CA ILE A 135 20.22 -32.44 -38.26
C ILE A 135 21.53 -32.47 -39.05
N LEU A 136 22.61 -31.91 -38.49
CA LEU A 136 23.93 -31.90 -39.14
C LEU A 136 24.43 -33.33 -39.41
N TYR A 137 24.27 -34.24 -38.45
CA TYR A 137 24.62 -35.65 -38.62
C TYR A 137 23.83 -36.30 -39.77
N LEU A 138 22.50 -36.14 -39.78
CA LEU A 138 21.64 -36.72 -40.83
C LEU A 138 21.94 -36.12 -42.21
N SER A 139 22.19 -34.80 -42.29
CA SER A 139 22.58 -34.13 -43.53
C SER A 139 23.91 -34.66 -44.07
N LYS A 140 24.91 -34.87 -43.19
CA LYS A 140 26.19 -35.46 -43.59
C LYS A 140 26.03 -36.91 -44.08
N ARG A 141 25.21 -37.71 -43.39
CA ARG A 141 24.89 -39.09 -43.78
C ARG A 141 24.19 -39.13 -45.14
N LEU A 142 23.21 -38.27 -45.34
CA LEU A 142 22.47 -38.14 -46.60
C LEU A 142 23.41 -37.77 -47.75
N HIS A 143 24.30 -36.80 -47.54
CA HIS A 143 25.29 -36.42 -48.54
C HIS A 143 26.19 -37.60 -48.94
N GLY A 144 26.67 -38.38 -47.97
CA GLY A 144 27.44 -39.61 -48.25
C GLY A 144 26.65 -40.68 -49.01
N GLN A 145 25.36 -40.85 -48.71
CA GLN A 145 24.49 -41.78 -49.43
C GLN A 145 24.23 -41.35 -50.88
N LEU A 146 24.10 -40.05 -51.13
CA LEU A 146 23.92 -39.51 -52.48
C LEU A 146 25.17 -39.68 -53.35
N GLN A 147 26.37 -39.60 -52.76
CA GLN A 147 27.63 -39.90 -53.46
C GLN A 147 27.78 -41.39 -53.85
N GLY A 148 27.06 -42.29 -53.17
CA GLY A 148 27.02 -43.73 -53.51
C GLY A 148 26.21 -44.08 -54.77
N GLY A 149 25.61 -43.08 -55.43
CA GLY A 149 24.88 -43.24 -56.70
C GLY A 149 23.58 -44.05 -56.56
N SER A 150 23.13 -44.65 -57.67
CA SER A 150 21.81 -45.30 -57.78
C SER A 150 21.55 -46.41 -56.74
N ARG A 151 22.61 -47.02 -56.19
CA ARG A 151 22.50 -48.16 -55.27
C ARG A 151 22.05 -47.78 -53.86
N GLU A 152 22.19 -46.50 -53.49
CA GLU A 152 21.93 -46.01 -52.13
C GLU A 152 20.70 -45.07 -52.05
N ILE A 153 19.96 -44.89 -53.15
CA ILE A 153 18.80 -43.98 -53.25
C ILE A 153 17.73 -44.30 -52.18
N THR A 154 17.42 -45.57 -51.96
CA THR A 154 16.44 -45.97 -50.94
C THR A 154 16.87 -45.58 -49.53
N LYS A 155 18.18 -45.66 -49.23
CA LYS A 155 18.71 -45.24 -47.91
C LYS A 155 18.78 -43.72 -47.78
N ALA A 156 19.04 -43.00 -48.88
CA ALA A 156 18.96 -41.55 -48.94
C ALA A 156 17.52 -41.05 -48.68
N ALA A 157 16.52 -41.69 -49.31
CA ALA A 157 15.11 -41.37 -49.09
C ALA A 157 14.69 -41.58 -47.62
N GLN A 158 15.17 -42.63 -46.95
CA GLN A 158 14.95 -42.85 -45.52
C GLN A 158 15.57 -41.75 -44.65
N SER A 159 16.85 -41.38 -44.90
CA SER A 159 17.52 -40.28 -44.18
C SER A 159 16.81 -38.93 -44.38
N LEU A 160 16.26 -38.69 -45.57
CA LEU A 160 15.47 -37.49 -45.86
C LEU A 160 14.14 -37.48 -45.09
N ASN A 161 13.44 -38.62 -45.02
CA ASN A 161 12.19 -38.73 -44.26
C ASN A 161 12.43 -38.49 -42.75
N GLU A 162 13.52 -39.01 -42.19
CA GLU A 162 13.92 -38.71 -40.81
C GLU A 162 14.16 -37.21 -40.58
N LEU A 163 14.81 -36.52 -41.52
CA LEU A 163 15.04 -35.07 -41.46
C LEU A 163 13.72 -34.28 -41.48
N VAL A 164 12.81 -34.63 -42.39
CA VAL A 164 11.48 -34.00 -42.52
C VAL A 164 10.64 -34.21 -41.26
N TYR A 165 10.70 -35.40 -40.66
CA TYR A 165 10.02 -35.68 -39.40
C TYR A 165 10.56 -34.83 -38.24
N ASN A 166 11.88 -34.69 -38.12
CA ASN A 166 12.50 -33.85 -37.09
C ASN A 166 12.14 -32.37 -37.22
N LEU A 167 12.03 -31.86 -38.45
CA LEU A 167 11.65 -30.47 -38.74
C LEU A 167 10.14 -30.21 -38.56
N SER A 168 9.28 -31.15 -38.94
CA SER A 168 7.82 -31.00 -38.78
C SER A 168 7.39 -31.07 -37.31
N ALA A 169 8.00 -31.96 -36.52
CA ALA A 169 7.80 -32.03 -35.08
C ALA A 169 8.27 -30.75 -34.34
N GLN A 170 9.15 -29.94 -34.93
CA GLN A 170 9.55 -28.63 -34.42
C GLN A 170 8.41 -27.61 -34.56
N CYS A 171 7.76 -27.56 -35.73
CA CYS A 171 6.67 -26.63 -35.98
C CYS A 171 5.51 -26.83 -35.00
N ILE A 172 5.17 -28.08 -34.68
CA ILE A 172 4.09 -28.41 -33.75
C ILE A 172 4.47 -28.01 -32.31
N ARG A 173 5.69 -28.33 -31.87
CA ARG A 173 6.16 -27.97 -30.52
C ARG A 173 6.32 -26.46 -30.33
N MET A 174 6.81 -25.74 -31.34
CA MET A 174 6.97 -24.29 -31.27
C MET A 174 5.61 -23.59 -31.23
N HIS A 175 4.63 -24.09 -31.98
CA HIS A 175 3.26 -23.60 -31.96
C HIS A 175 2.57 -23.85 -30.61
N MET A 176 2.75 -25.03 -30.03
CA MET A 176 2.20 -25.36 -28.70
C MET A 176 2.86 -24.56 -27.56
N CYS A 177 4.19 -24.37 -27.60
CA CYS A 177 4.89 -23.50 -26.63
C CYS A 177 4.46 -22.03 -26.74
N ALA A 178 4.31 -21.50 -27.96
CA ALA A 178 3.85 -20.13 -28.18
C ALA A 178 2.44 -19.93 -27.60
N HIS A 179 1.53 -20.88 -27.83
CA HIS A 179 0.17 -20.84 -27.32
C HIS A 179 0.12 -20.85 -25.78
N LEU A 180 0.95 -21.68 -25.14
CA LEU A 180 1.04 -21.79 -23.68
C LEU A 180 1.66 -20.52 -23.04
N HIS A 181 2.67 -19.93 -23.67
CA HIS A 181 3.26 -18.66 -23.22
C HIS A 181 2.30 -17.47 -23.38
N THR A 182 1.50 -17.40 -24.45
CA THR A 182 0.46 -16.38 -24.59
C THR A 182 -0.63 -16.51 -23.53
N HIS A 183 -0.97 -17.72 -23.09
CA HIS A 183 -1.94 -17.93 -22.00
C HIS A 183 -1.37 -17.51 -20.64
N SER A 184 -0.09 -17.79 -20.39
CA SER A 184 0.61 -17.37 -19.16
C SER A 184 0.82 -15.86 -19.08
N HIS A 185 1.16 -15.20 -20.19
CA HIS A 185 1.26 -13.73 -20.26
C HIS A 185 -0.10 -13.01 -20.20
N ARG A 186 -1.20 -13.66 -20.60
CA ARG A 186 -2.55 -13.05 -20.48
C ARG A 186 -3.01 -12.87 -19.02
N ALA A 187 -2.33 -13.51 -18.07
CA ALA A 187 -2.54 -13.31 -16.63
C ALA A 187 -1.82 -12.06 -16.06
N CYS A 188 -0.87 -11.47 -16.81
CA CYS A 188 -0.19 -10.22 -16.48
C CYS A 188 -0.46 -9.20 -17.60
N GLY A 189 -1.46 -8.33 -17.42
CA GLY A 189 -2.02 -7.46 -18.46
C GLY A 189 -1.01 -6.59 -19.24
N GLY A 190 -1.41 -6.22 -20.47
CA GLY A 190 -0.83 -5.10 -21.24
C GLY A 190 -0.29 -5.45 -22.64
N GLU A 191 -1.08 -5.12 -23.67
CA GLU A 191 -0.71 -4.70 -25.04
C GLU A 191 0.08 -5.63 -26.00
N THR A 192 0.69 -6.72 -25.57
CA THR A 192 1.45 -7.62 -26.49
C THR A 192 0.57 -8.61 -27.28
N ALA A 193 -0.74 -8.65 -27.04
CA ALA A 193 -1.66 -9.63 -27.62
C ALA A 193 -1.93 -9.42 -29.13
N ALA A 194 -1.83 -8.18 -29.63
CA ALA A 194 -2.17 -7.87 -31.03
C ALA A 194 -1.13 -8.43 -32.03
N TYR A 195 0.16 -8.39 -31.69
CA TYR A 195 1.23 -8.92 -32.53
C TYR A 195 1.22 -10.45 -32.61
N ALA A 196 0.78 -11.13 -31.56
CA ALA A 196 0.66 -12.59 -31.53
C ALA A 196 -0.43 -13.11 -32.48
N PHE A 197 -1.54 -12.36 -32.65
CA PHE A 197 -2.63 -12.74 -33.55
C PHE A 197 -2.24 -12.60 -35.03
N LEU A 198 -1.53 -11.54 -35.40
CA LEU A 198 -1.05 -11.32 -36.77
C LEU A 198 -0.02 -12.38 -37.20
N TYR A 199 0.89 -12.77 -36.30
CA TYR A 199 1.84 -13.86 -36.56
C TYR A 199 1.15 -15.23 -36.68
N HIS A 200 0.12 -15.49 -35.87
CA HIS A 200 -0.66 -16.74 -35.94
C HIS A 200 -1.40 -16.88 -37.29
N HIS A 201 -1.99 -15.78 -37.78
CA HIS A 201 -2.66 -15.77 -39.08
C HIS A 201 -1.67 -15.91 -40.25
N ALA A 202 -0.52 -15.24 -40.18
CA ALA A 202 0.53 -15.35 -41.20
C ALA A 202 1.12 -16.77 -41.30
N CYS A 203 1.35 -17.45 -40.17
CA CYS A 203 1.83 -18.84 -40.15
C CYS A 203 0.81 -19.83 -40.71
N ILE A 204 -0.50 -19.64 -40.45
CA ILE A 204 -1.55 -20.48 -41.04
C ILE A 204 -1.60 -20.29 -42.56
N VAL A 205 -1.54 -19.04 -43.04
CA VAL A 205 -1.57 -18.73 -44.47
C VAL A 205 -0.34 -19.30 -45.19
N LEU A 206 0.86 -19.21 -44.61
CA LEU A 206 2.07 -19.79 -45.19
C LEU A 206 2.03 -21.33 -45.22
N LYS A 207 1.44 -21.97 -44.20
CA LYS A 207 1.28 -23.43 -44.15
C LYS A 207 0.24 -23.92 -45.16
N TRP A 208 -0.83 -23.17 -45.38
CA TRP A 208 -1.83 -23.46 -46.41
C TRP A 208 -1.24 -23.27 -47.82
N ARG A 209 -0.44 -22.22 -48.04
CA ARG A 209 0.21 -21.95 -49.34
C ARG A 209 1.24 -23.01 -49.72
N LEU A 210 1.98 -23.57 -48.75
CA LEU A 210 2.92 -24.67 -49.00
C LEU A 210 2.22 -26.00 -49.34
N VAL A 211 1.05 -26.26 -48.75
CA VAL A 211 0.25 -27.46 -49.04
C VAL A 211 -0.39 -27.36 -50.43
N VAL A 212 -0.94 -26.18 -50.78
CA VAL A 212 -1.53 -25.94 -52.11
C VAL A 212 -0.49 -26.05 -53.23
N VAL A 213 0.72 -25.52 -53.05
CA VAL A 213 1.81 -25.65 -54.04
C VAL A 213 2.27 -27.10 -54.21
N LYS A 214 2.13 -27.93 -53.17
CA LYS A 214 2.50 -29.35 -53.22
C LYS A 214 1.46 -30.22 -53.93
N CYS A 215 0.17 -29.86 -53.84
CA CYS A 215 -0.92 -30.52 -54.58
C CYS A 215 -1.07 -30.04 -56.04
N ALA A 216 -0.47 -28.92 -56.43
CA ALA A 216 -0.52 -28.40 -57.80
C ALA A 216 0.60 -28.93 -58.72
N ASN A 217 1.55 -29.71 -58.16
CA ASN A 217 2.73 -30.25 -58.86
C ASN A 217 2.80 -31.80 -58.85
N GLU A 218 1.70 -32.45 -58.48
CA GLU A 218 1.41 -33.88 -58.72
C GLU A 218 0.35 -33.99 -59.83
#